data_AF-A0A8S2ZUR8-F1
#
_entry.id   AF-A0A8S2ZUR8-F1
#
_cell.length_a   1.000
_cell.length_b   1.000
_cell.length_c   1.000
_cell.angle_alpha   90.00
_cell.angle_beta   90.00
_cell.angle_gamma   90.00
#
_symmetry.space_group_name_H-M   'P 1'
#
loop_
_entity.id
_entity.type
_entity.pdbx_description
1 polymer ?
#
loop_
_entity_poly.entity_id
_entity_poly.type
_entity_poly.pdbx_seq_one_letter_code
_entity_poly.pdbx_strand_id
1 'polypeptide(L)'
;EFMHLREDKRYPQVITPCLEESYKLIFEMIDQMLSLHPFISYFHMGCDEVYYRLVHPQCVYLNFHDDADLFIRHVTRVAKYIKSKRPDIKLFIWHDMLSQLANSGYNNITELNELIVPMVWAYVDDVKPWFDDGFWMRFSVFREVWVASSFKGSSGEITTMSYIGHHQRNQQTWLETMHIASNRHKVNFSGIAITGWSRYDHMLSLCELLPSSIPSLAYVLQTIVFGHIDNEKNVTISTTLLGCNQIPLWEKPMFTTFVSCSFPGKKHCLFKN
;
A
#
# COMPACT_ATOMS: atom_id res chain seq x y z
N GLU A 1 8.22 6.95 25.37
CA GLU A 1 6.90 7.31 25.94
C GLU A 1 5.95 6.11 25.92
N PHE A 2 5.46 5.64 24.76
CA PHE A 2 4.42 4.59 24.67
C PHE A 2 4.90 3.12 24.69
N MET A 3 5.98 2.81 25.41
CA MET A 3 6.54 1.44 25.41
C MET A 3 5.60 0.40 26.04
N HIS A 4 4.80 0.82 27.03
CA HIS A 4 3.85 -0.04 27.73
C HIS A 4 2.61 -0.41 26.88
N LEU A 5 2.39 0.28 25.76
CA LEU A 5 1.30 -0.01 24.83
C LEU A 5 1.70 -0.95 23.69
N ARG A 6 2.96 -1.42 23.67
CA ARG A 6 3.42 -2.34 22.63
C ARG A 6 2.80 -3.72 22.81
N GLU A 7 2.48 -4.37 21.71
CA GLU A 7 2.05 -5.78 21.70
C GLU A 7 3.17 -6.69 22.22
N ASP A 8 4.39 -6.51 21.71
CA ASP A 8 5.60 -7.10 22.26
C ASP A 8 6.54 -6.00 22.76
N LYS A 9 6.96 -6.08 24.03
CA LYS A 9 7.86 -5.07 24.63
C LYS A 9 9.18 -4.89 23.86
N ARG A 10 9.65 -5.94 23.19
CA ARG A 10 10.90 -5.96 22.41
C ARG A 10 10.80 -5.17 21.11
N TYR A 11 9.60 -5.02 20.56
CA TYR A 11 9.36 -4.59 19.19
C TYR A 11 8.43 -3.38 19.15
N PRO A 12 8.86 -2.21 18.64
CA PRO A 12 8.05 -1.00 18.64
C PRO A 12 6.95 -0.95 17.58
N GLN A 13 6.88 -1.93 16.67
CA GLN A 13 6.08 -1.86 15.45
C GLN A 13 4.56 -1.96 15.69
N VAL A 14 4.13 -2.69 16.72
CA VAL A 14 2.71 -3.02 16.92
C VAL A 14 2.23 -2.49 18.27
N ILE A 15 1.17 -1.68 18.23
CA ILE A 15 0.41 -1.29 19.42
C ILE A 15 -0.57 -2.40 19.79
N THR A 16 -0.65 -2.76 21.07
CA THR A 16 -1.56 -3.83 21.51
C THR A 16 -3.02 -3.36 21.40
N PRO A 17 -3.90 -4.09 20.70
CA PRO A 17 -5.33 -3.76 20.66
C PRO A 17 -6.10 -4.28 21.89
N CYS A 18 -5.39 -4.76 22.92
CA CYS A 18 -5.95 -5.41 24.10
C CYS A 18 -6.06 -4.49 25.33
N LEU A 19 -5.53 -3.26 25.25
CA LEU A 19 -5.65 -2.26 26.30
C LEU A 19 -6.60 -1.14 25.88
N GLU A 20 -7.45 -0.70 26.81
CA GLU A 20 -8.30 0.48 26.60
C GLU A 20 -7.46 1.76 26.42
N GLU A 21 -6.28 1.82 27.05
CA GLU A 21 -5.33 2.92 26.90
C GLU A 21 -4.79 3.01 25.46
N SER A 22 -4.54 1.87 24.80
CA SER A 22 -4.15 1.86 23.38
C SER A 22 -5.19 2.53 22.49
N TYR A 23 -6.48 2.28 22.75
CA TYR A 23 -7.54 2.92 21.98
C TYR A 23 -7.63 4.42 22.24
N LYS A 24 -7.32 4.91 23.46
CA LYS A 24 -7.26 6.35 23.71
C LYS A 24 -6.24 7.02 22.79
N LEU A 25 -5.03 6.44 22.69
CA LEU A 25 -3.98 6.96 21.80
C LEU A 25 -4.39 6.89 20.33
N ILE A 26 -4.90 5.73 19.88
CA ILE A 26 -5.34 5.55 18.47
C ILE A 26 -6.44 6.55 18.11
N PHE A 27 -7.42 6.73 19.00
CA PHE A 27 -8.53 7.65 18.78
C PHE A 27 -8.10 9.11 18.79
N GLU A 28 -7.14 9.48 19.64
CA GLU A 28 -6.55 10.82 19.62
C GLU A 28 -5.81 11.09 18.30
N MET A 29 -5.02 10.14 17.80
CA MET A 29 -4.35 10.27 16.49
C MET A 29 -5.36 10.42 15.35
N ILE A 30 -6.44 9.64 15.37
CA ILE A 30 -7.53 9.73 14.41
C ILE A 30 -8.20 11.11 14.47
N ASP A 31 -8.48 11.62 15.67
CA ASP A 31 -9.11 12.91 15.87
C ASP A 31 -8.28 14.05 15.31
N GLN A 32 -6.97 14.03 15.56
CA GLN A 32 -6.03 14.99 14.99
C GLN A 32 -6.06 14.95 13.45
N MET A 33 -6.04 13.75 12.87
CA MET A 33 -6.08 13.59 11.40
C MET A 33 -7.41 14.05 10.80
N LEU A 34 -8.55 13.72 11.40
CA LEU A 34 -9.87 14.15 10.94
C LEU A 34 -10.05 15.67 11.08
N SER A 35 -9.52 16.26 12.16
CA SER A 35 -9.58 17.71 12.39
C SER A 35 -8.78 18.49 11.34
N LEU A 36 -7.62 17.97 10.92
CA LEU A 36 -6.78 18.61 9.91
C LEU A 36 -7.33 18.43 8.49
N HIS A 37 -8.19 17.44 8.27
CA HIS A 37 -8.69 17.08 6.94
C HIS A 37 -10.23 16.99 6.91
N PRO A 38 -10.95 18.11 7.17
CA PRO A 38 -12.41 18.09 7.33
C PRO A 38 -13.17 17.62 6.09
N PHE A 39 -12.59 17.76 4.89
CA PHE A 39 -13.26 17.48 3.62
C PHE A 39 -12.91 16.12 2.99
N ILE A 40 -12.20 15.24 3.69
CA ILE A 40 -11.88 13.91 3.14
C ILE A 40 -13.13 13.06 2.98
N SER A 41 -13.14 12.28 1.90
CA SER A 41 -14.13 11.22 1.64
C SER A 41 -13.60 9.84 1.97
N TYR A 42 -12.29 9.72 2.23
CA TYR A 42 -11.59 8.46 2.44
C TYR A 42 -10.61 8.59 3.62
N PHE A 43 -10.47 7.53 4.40
CA PHE A 43 -9.48 7.44 5.46
C PHE A 43 -8.86 6.04 5.46
N HIS A 44 -7.53 5.95 5.35
CA HIS A 44 -6.82 4.67 5.36
C HIS A 44 -6.34 4.35 6.78
N MET A 45 -6.81 3.24 7.36
CA MET A 45 -6.49 2.83 8.74
C MET A 45 -5.20 2.01 8.84
N GLY A 46 -4.61 1.63 7.69
CA GLY A 46 -3.39 0.82 7.64
C GLY A 46 -3.72 -0.65 7.83
N CYS A 47 -3.25 -1.23 8.94
CA CYS A 47 -3.44 -2.62 9.33
C CYS A 47 -2.70 -3.64 8.45
N ASP A 48 -1.54 -3.26 7.89
CA ASP A 48 -0.59 -4.13 7.19
C ASP A 48 0.46 -4.73 8.13
N GLU A 49 1.02 -5.87 7.72
CA GLU A 49 2.29 -6.42 8.22
C GLU A 49 2.39 -6.56 9.75
N VAL A 50 1.28 -6.95 10.39
CA VAL A 50 1.22 -7.11 11.85
C VAL A 50 1.83 -8.46 12.26
N TYR A 51 3.15 -8.51 12.40
CA TYR A 51 3.90 -9.74 12.68
C TYR A 51 3.83 -10.21 14.16
N TYR A 52 3.65 -9.30 15.11
CA TYR A 52 3.54 -9.61 16.54
C TYR A 52 2.11 -9.36 17.02
N ARG A 53 1.46 -10.38 17.57
CA ARG A 53 0.05 -10.37 18.02
C ARG A 53 -0.21 -11.49 19.01
N LEU A 54 -1.22 -11.31 19.87
CA LEU A 54 -1.60 -12.22 20.96
C LEU A 54 -0.47 -12.56 21.96
N VAL A 55 0.56 -11.72 22.04
CA VAL A 55 1.69 -11.91 22.97
C VAL A 55 1.60 -10.98 24.18
N HIS A 56 0.84 -9.89 24.08
CA HIS A 56 0.64 -9.01 25.22
C HIS A 56 -0.15 -9.74 26.33
N PRO A 57 0.25 -9.64 27.62
CA PRO A 57 -0.42 -10.37 28.72
C PRO A 57 -1.93 -10.13 28.80
N GLN A 58 -2.37 -8.90 28.47
CA GLN A 58 -3.79 -8.57 28.44
C GLN A 58 -4.54 -9.28 27.31
N CYS A 59 -3.91 -9.52 26.16
CA CYS A 59 -4.54 -10.27 25.06
C CYS A 59 -4.81 -11.71 25.47
N VAL A 60 -3.86 -12.32 26.20
CA VAL A 60 -4.01 -13.67 26.75
C VAL A 60 -5.19 -13.74 27.72
N TYR A 61 -5.36 -12.73 28.58
CA TYR A 61 -6.49 -12.66 29.52
C TYR A 61 -7.85 -12.52 28.82
N LEU A 62 -7.91 -11.78 27.70
CA LEU A 62 -9.14 -11.57 26.93
C LEU A 62 -9.62 -12.83 26.18
N ASN A 63 -8.81 -13.90 26.15
CA ASN A 63 -9.16 -15.22 25.65
C ASN A 63 -9.81 -15.19 24.25
N PHE A 64 -9.16 -14.49 23.31
CA PHE A 64 -9.51 -14.55 21.90
C PHE A 64 -9.37 -15.97 21.36
N HIS A 65 -10.27 -16.35 20.46
CA HIS A 65 -10.24 -17.69 19.87
C HIS A 65 -9.03 -17.87 18.94
N ASP A 66 -8.74 -16.84 18.14
CA ASP A 66 -7.64 -16.81 17.19
C ASP A 66 -7.24 -15.36 16.83
N ASP A 67 -6.24 -15.24 15.95
CA ASP A 67 -5.77 -13.97 15.39
C ASP A 67 -6.88 -13.20 14.64
N ALA A 68 -7.85 -13.91 14.05
CA ALA A 68 -8.92 -13.33 13.26
C ALA A 68 -9.90 -12.56 14.15
N ASP A 69 -10.27 -13.13 15.28
CA ASP A 69 -11.14 -12.50 16.28
C ASP A 69 -10.53 -11.18 16.79
N LEU A 70 -9.22 -11.19 17.09
CA LEU A 70 -8.49 -10.00 17.49
C LEU A 70 -8.52 -8.91 16.40
N PHE A 71 -8.19 -9.29 15.16
CA PHE A 71 -8.12 -8.36 14.04
C PHE A 71 -9.49 -7.74 13.73
N ILE A 72 -10.54 -8.56 13.67
CA ILE A 72 -11.90 -8.10 13.37
C ILE A 72 -12.42 -7.19 14.49
N ARG A 73 -12.19 -7.55 15.77
CA ARG A 73 -12.51 -6.66 16.89
C ARG A 73 -11.81 -5.31 16.75
N HIS A 74 -10.51 -5.31 16.45
CA HIS A 74 -9.72 -4.09 16.32
C HIS A 74 -10.24 -3.22 15.17
N VAL A 75 -10.32 -3.76 13.95
CA VAL A 75 -10.80 -3.05 12.76
C VAL A 75 -12.22 -2.52 12.99
N THR A 76 -13.12 -3.35 13.52
CA THR A 76 -14.50 -2.96 13.80
C THR A 76 -14.57 -1.80 14.78
N ARG A 77 -13.77 -1.85 15.85
CA ARG A 77 -13.76 -0.81 16.88
C ARG A 77 -13.23 0.51 16.36
N VAL A 78 -12.12 0.50 15.62
CA VAL A 78 -11.54 1.70 15.01
C VAL A 78 -12.47 2.28 13.96
N ALA A 79 -13.03 1.44 13.08
CA ALA A 79 -13.94 1.87 12.04
C ALA A 79 -15.23 2.48 12.62
N LYS A 80 -15.85 1.85 13.62
CA LYS A 80 -17.03 2.40 14.31
C LYS A 80 -16.73 3.74 14.98
N TYR A 81 -15.55 3.90 15.57
CA TYR A 81 -15.14 5.18 16.15
C TYR A 81 -15.08 6.28 15.08
N ILE A 82 -14.39 6.03 13.97
CA ILE A 82 -14.29 6.99 12.86
C ILE A 82 -15.68 7.31 12.29
N LYS A 83 -16.50 6.28 12.04
CA LYS A 83 -17.87 6.42 11.53
C LYS A 83 -18.79 7.21 12.48
N SER A 84 -18.59 7.12 13.79
CA SER A 84 -19.37 7.92 14.77
C SER A 84 -19.15 9.42 14.61
N LYS A 85 -17.97 9.82 14.08
CA LYS A 85 -17.62 11.23 13.82
C LYS A 85 -17.87 11.63 12.39
N ARG A 86 -17.67 10.71 11.45
CA ARG A 86 -17.73 10.91 10.01
C ARG A 86 -18.44 9.72 9.34
N PRO A 87 -19.78 9.66 9.38
CA PRO A 87 -20.54 8.50 8.89
C PRO A 87 -20.30 8.17 7.41
N ASP A 88 -20.09 9.20 6.58
CA ASP A 88 -20.06 9.06 5.12
C ASP A 88 -18.67 8.69 4.56
N ILE A 89 -17.61 8.70 5.37
CA ILE A 89 -16.25 8.46 4.83
C ILE A 89 -16.04 6.98 4.57
N LYS A 90 -15.38 6.65 3.47
CA LYS A 90 -14.95 5.28 3.19
C LYS A 90 -13.67 4.98 3.96
N LEU A 91 -13.57 3.76 4.49
CA LEU A 91 -12.46 3.34 5.33
C LEU A 91 -11.63 2.29 4.61
N PHE A 92 -10.39 2.61 4.26
CA PHE A 92 -9.49 1.68 3.63
C PHE A 92 -8.66 0.92 4.65
N ILE A 93 -8.37 -0.35 4.37
CA ILE A 93 -7.34 -1.13 5.06
C ILE A 93 -6.53 -1.91 4.03
N TRP A 94 -5.28 -2.23 4.36
CA TRP A 94 -4.47 -3.13 3.54
C TRP A 94 -4.99 -4.57 3.61
N HIS A 95 -4.91 -5.28 2.49
CA HIS A 95 -5.52 -6.60 2.32
C HIS A 95 -4.80 -7.77 3.01
N ASP A 96 -3.51 -7.64 3.32
CA ASP A 96 -2.62 -8.75 3.63
C ASP A 96 -3.03 -9.47 4.93
N MET A 97 -3.36 -8.69 5.95
CA MET A 97 -3.88 -9.23 7.21
C MET A 97 -5.25 -9.88 7.02
N LEU A 98 -6.16 -9.30 6.22
CA LEU A 98 -7.46 -9.91 5.89
C LEU A 98 -7.29 -11.27 5.19
N SER A 99 -6.31 -11.37 4.29
CA SER A 99 -6.06 -12.57 3.48
C SER A 99 -5.63 -13.75 4.35
N GLN A 100 -4.84 -13.50 5.39
CA GLN A 100 -4.46 -14.52 6.37
C GLN A 100 -5.69 -15.09 7.09
N LEU A 101 -6.68 -14.26 7.43
CA LEU A 101 -7.91 -14.71 8.10
C LEU A 101 -8.78 -15.57 7.17
N ALA A 102 -8.87 -15.18 5.91
CA ALA A 102 -9.68 -15.91 4.95
C ALA A 102 -9.11 -17.33 4.69
N ASN A 103 -7.80 -17.50 4.82
CA ASN A 103 -7.13 -18.79 4.70
C ASN A 103 -7.26 -19.69 5.94
N SER A 104 -7.58 -19.13 7.13
CA SER A 104 -7.82 -19.92 8.34
C SER A 104 -9.22 -20.55 8.41
N GLY A 105 -10.05 -20.37 7.37
CA GLY A 105 -11.43 -20.85 7.32
C GLY A 105 -12.43 -19.92 8.01
N TYR A 106 -12.01 -18.71 8.36
CA TYR A 106 -12.85 -17.73 9.04
C TYR A 106 -13.77 -16.99 8.06
N ASN A 107 -15.06 -17.29 8.09
CA ASN A 107 -16.07 -16.76 7.15
C ASN A 107 -16.60 -15.35 7.49
N ASN A 108 -16.22 -14.77 8.63
CA ASN A 108 -16.75 -13.46 9.08
C ASN A 108 -16.06 -12.26 8.41
N ILE A 109 -15.28 -12.44 7.33
CA ILE A 109 -14.86 -11.29 6.51
C ILE A 109 -16.08 -10.52 5.95
N THR A 110 -17.21 -11.22 5.83
CA THR A 110 -18.54 -10.65 5.54
C THR A 110 -19.05 -9.71 6.63
N GLU A 111 -18.54 -9.72 7.86
CA GLU A 111 -18.90 -8.69 8.85
C GLU A 111 -18.22 -7.34 8.56
N LEU A 112 -17.08 -7.38 7.86
CA LEU A 112 -16.30 -6.20 7.50
C LEU A 112 -16.68 -5.65 6.12
N ASN A 113 -17.37 -6.42 5.29
CA ASN A 113 -17.59 -6.08 3.88
C ASN A 113 -18.40 -4.79 3.64
N GLU A 114 -19.23 -4.43 4.63
CA GLU A 114 -20.03 -3.22 4.69
C GLU A 114 -19.30 -2.05 5.36
N LEU A 115 -18.26 -2.36 6.14
CA LEU A 115 -17.61 -1.42 7.03
C LEU A 115 -16.34 -0.81 6.42
N ILE A 116 -15.59 -1.60 5.65
CA ILE A 116 -14.29 -1.22 5.08
C ILE A 116 -14.20 -1.53 3.60
N VAL A 117 -13.22 -0.92 2.96
CA VAL A 117 -12.84 -1.13 1.56
C VAL A 117 -11.41 -1.67 1.55
N PRO A 118 -11.18 -2.94 1.18
CA PRO A 118 -9.83 -3.48 1.15
C PRO A 118 -9.03 -2.86 -0.01
N MET A 119 -7.76 -2.57 0.27
CA MET A 119 -6.77 -2.15 -0.72
C MET A 119 -5.74 -3.27 -0.90
N VAL A 120 -5.79 -3.94 -2.06
CA VAL A 120 -4.90 -5.05 -2.40
C VAL A 120 -3.60 -4.51 -2.96
N TRP A 121 -2.47 -4.85 -2.35
CA TRP A 121 -1.16 -4.31 -2.71
C TRP A 121 -0.18 -5.42 -3.09
N ALA A 122 0.64 -5.15 -4.08
CA ALA A 122 1.77 -5.96 -4.50
C ALA A 122 2.64 -5.12 -5.43
N TYR A 123 3.94 -5.18 -5.20
CA TYR A 123 4.90 -4.30 -5.87
C TYR A 123 5.91 -5.08 -6.71
N VAL A 124 5.52 -6.24 -7.25
CA VAL A 124 6.33 -7.05 -8.16
C VAL A 124 6.00 -6.70 -9.63
N ASP A 125 6.89 -7.04 -10.56
CA ASP A 125 6.68 -6.81 -12.01
C ASP A 125 5.37 -7.43 -12.50
N ASP A 126 5.10 -8.68 -12.12
CA ASP A 126 3.88 -9.42 -12.47
C ASP A 126 3.13 -9.88 -11.22
N VAL A 127 2.01 -9.21 -10.95
CA VAL A 127 1.16 -9.51 -9.80
C VAL A 127 0.20 -10.69 -10.04
N LYS A 128 -0.01 -11.11 -11.30
CA LYS A 128 -0.98 -12.15 -11.64
C LYS A 128 -0.78 -13.46 -10.85
N PRO A 129 0.45 -13.98 -10.68
CA PRO A 129 0.67 -15.23 -9.94
C PRO A 129 0.39 -15.14 -8.44
N TRP A 130 0.32 -13.92 -7.88
CA TRP A 130 0.14 -13.70 -6.45
C TRP A 130 -1.32 -13.73 -6.01
N PHE A 131 -2.25 -13.55 -6.95
CA PHE A 131 -3.67 -13.44 -6.67
C PHE A 131 -4.47 -14.40 -7.55
N ASP A 132 -4.70 -15.61 -7.03
CA ASP A 132 -5.45 -16.65 -7.72
C ASP A 132 -6.97 -16.39 -7.76
N ASP A 133 -7.70 -17.25 -8.46
CA ASP A 133 -9.15 -17.16 -8.57
C ASP A 133 -9.85 -17.27 -7.19
N GLY A 134 -9.28 -18.07 -6.28
CA GLY A 134 -9.80 -18.22 -4.91
C GLY A 134 -9.68 -16.92 -4.12
N PHE A 135 -8.58 -16.20 -4.27
CA PHE A 135 -8.37 -14.88 -3.67
C PHE A 135 -9.45 -13.91 -4.13
N TRP A 136 -9.63 -13.75 -5.44
CA TRP A 136 -10.61 -12.80 -5.97
C TRP A 136 -12.05 -13.18 -5.65
N MET A 137 -12.38 -14.47 -5.57
CA MET A 137 -13.68 -14.94 -5.11
C MET A 137 -13.94 -14.58 -3.63
N ARG A 138 -12.91 -14.58 -2.78
CA ARG A 138 -13.05 -14.14 -1.38
C ARG A 138 -13.21 -12.63 -1.27
N PHE A 139 -12.53 -11.86 -2.12
CA PHE A 139 -12.60 -10.40 -2.12
C PHE A 139 -13.82 -9.83 -2.85
N SER A 140 -14.53 -10.63 -3.65
CA SER A 140 -15.76 -10.19 -4.34
C SER A 140 -16.94 -9.95 -3.41
N VAL A 141 -16.87 -10.37 -2.14
CA VAL A 141 -17.89 -10.10 -1.12
C VAL A 141 -17.91 -8.65 -0.65
N PHE A 142 -16.82 -7.90 -0.88
CA PHE A 142 -16.72 -6.48 -0.54
C PHE A 142 -17.46 -5.64 -1.57
N ARG A 143 -18.18 -4.61 -1.10
CA ARG A 143 -18.89 -3.67 -1.97
C ARG A 143 -17.98 -2.98 -2.97
N GLU A 144 -16.74 -2.77 -2.57
CA GLU A 144 -15.72 -2.04 -3.31
C GLU A 144 -14.36 -2.62 -2.95
N VAL A 145 -13.47 -2.68 -3.93
CA VAL A 145 -12.06 -3.05 -3.76
C VAL A 145 -11.19 -1.99 -4.42
N TRP A 146 -10.06 -1.68 -3.81
CA TRP A 146 -8.99 -0.90 -4.44
C TRP A 146 -7.76 -1.78 -4.63
N VAL A 147 -6.92 -1.42 -5.58
CA VAL A 147 -5.57 -1.98 -5.69
C VAL A 147 -4.53 -0.90 -5.44
N ALA A 148 -3.33 -1.30 -5.07
CA ALA A 148 -2.20 -0.40 -4.87
C ALA A 148 -0.97 -0.93 -5.58
N SER A 149 -0.44 -0.09 -6.46
CA SER A 149 0.81 -0.26 -7.17
C SER A 149 1.87 0.66 -6.56
N SER A 150 3.09 0.63 -7.11
CA SER A 150 4.17 1.53 -6.66
C SER A 150 4.81 2.27 -7.83
N PHE A 151 5.30 3.48 -7.54
CA PHE A 151 6.23 4.22 -8.41
C PHE A 151 7.62 4.38 -7.81
N LYS A 152 7.77 4.08 -6.51
CA LYS A 152 9.05 4.06 -5.80
C LYS A 152 8.95 3.28 -4.49
N GLY A 153 10.12 2.96 -3.94
CA GLY A 153 10.30 2.38 -2.61
C GLY A 153 10.00 0.89 -2.54
N SER A 154 10.02 0.22 -3.69
CA SER A 154 9.84 -1.23 -3.80
C SER A 154 10.87 -1.91 -4.72
N SER A 155 11.91 -1.18 -5.15
CA SER A 155 13.00 -1.70 -5.97
C SER A 155 14.12 -2.35 -5.15
N GLY A 156 14.15 -2.10 -3.83
CA GLY A 156 15.11 -2.65 -2.86
C GLY A 156 15.36 -1.74 -1.66
N GLU A 157 15.71 -2.34 -0.53
CA GLU A 157 15.82 -1.65 0.78
C GLU A 157 16.88 -0.54 0.85
N ILE A 158 17.98 -0.68 0.10
CA ILE A 158 19.09 0.29 0.02
C ILE A 158 19.16 0.98 -1.35
N THR A 159 18.16 0.76 -2.21
CA THR A 159 18.15 1.29 -3.56
C THR A 159 17.91 2.80 -3.54
N THR A 160 18.73 3.56 -4.24
CA THR A 160 18.63 5.03 -4.32
C THR A 160 17.84 5.54 -5.53
N MET A 161 17.70 4.71 -6.57
CA MET A 161 17.03 5.01 -7.83
C MET A 161 15.91 4.01 -8.12
N SER A 162 14.73 4.51 -8.48
CA SER A 162 13.59 3.65 -8.82
C SER A 162 13.81 2.92 -10.14
N TYR A 163 13.54 1.61 -10.16
CA TYR A 163 13.60 0.84 -11.39
C TYR A 163 12.34 1.11 -12.21
N ILE A 164 12.43 2.01 -13.19
CA ILE A 164 11.25 2.51 -13.91
C ILE A 164 10.52 1.40 -14.65
N GLY A 165 11.25 0.54 -15.36
CA GLY A 165 10.66 -0.59 -16.09
C GLY A 165 9.90 -1.56 -15.17
N HIS A 166 10.42 -1.81 -13.97
CA HIS A 166 9.75 -2.61 -12.94
C HIS A 166 8.41 -1.98 -12.53
N HIS A 167 8.42 -0.69 -12.17
CA HIS A 167 7.20 0.00 -11.76
C HIS A 167 6.18 0.11 -12.91
N GLN A 168 6.60 0.33 -14.17
CA GLN A 168 5.68 0.34 -15.31
C GLN A 168 5.02 -1.03 -15.54
N ARG A 169 5.78 -2.13 -15.43
CA ARG A 169 5.23 -3.48 -15.52
C ARG A 169 4.27 -3.77 -14.38
N ASN A 170 4.60 -3.35 -13.16
CA ASN A 170 3.70 -3.44 -12.01
C ASN A 170 2.34 -2.76 -12.29
N GLN A 171 2.32 -1.56 -12.89
CA GLN A 171 1.06 -0.91 -13.28
C GLN A 171 0.29 -1.71 -14.32
N GLN A 172 0.97 -2.13 -15.39
CA GLN A 172 0.31 -2.83 -16.48
C GLN A 172 -0.31 -4.14 -15.98
N THR A 173 0.41 -4.91 -15.17
CA THR A 173 -0.08 -6.20 -14.67
C THR A 173 -1.19 -6.02 -13.64
N TRP A 174 -1.20 -4.92 -12.88
CA TRP A 174 -2.36 -4.55 -12.05
C TRP A 174 -3.62 -4.30 -12.90
N LEU A 175 -3.51 -3.53 -13.98
CA LEU A 175 -4.65 -3.23 -14.86
C LEU A 175 -5.20 -4.51 -15.52
N GLU A 176 -4.32 -5.40 -15.99
CA GLU A 176 -4.68 -6.72 -16.51
C GLU A 176 -5.40 -7.56 -15.44
N THR A 177 -4.86 -7.59 -14.22
CA THR A 177 -5.42 -8.37 -13.10
C THR A 177 -6.80 -7.86 -12.71
N MET A 178 -6.97 -6.54 -12.60
CA MET A 178 -8.27 -5.91 -12.32
C MET A 178 -9.30 -6.28 -13.40
N HIS A 179 -8.91 -6.24 -14.68
CA HIS A 179 -9.78 -6.62 -15.79
C HIS A 179 -10.22 -8.08 -15.71
N ILE A 180 -9.28 -9.00 -15.46
CA ILE A 180 -9.55 -10.44 -15.33
C ILE A 180 -10.47 -10.71 -14.14
N ALA A 181 -10.15 -10.17 -12.96
CA ALA A 181 -10.90 -10.39 -11.73
C ALA A 181 -12.32 -9.77 -11.80
N SER A 182 -12.47 -8.59 -12.42
CA SER A 182 -13.80 -7.99 -12.66
C SER A 182 -14.69 -8.90 -13.51
N ASN A 183 -14.12 -9.45 -14.59
CA ASN A 183 -14.89 -10.25 -15.54
C ASN A 183 -15.25 -11.64 -15.00
N ARG A 184 -14.27 -12.33 -14.38
CA ARG A 184 -14.42 -13.70 -13.89
C ARG A 184 -15.16 -13.78 -12.54
N HIS A 185 -14.83 -12.90 -11.61
CA HIS A 185 -15.26 -13.00 -10.20
C HIS A 185 -16.19 -11.88 -9.75
N LYS A 186 -16.53 -10.95 -10.66
CA LYS A 186 -17.41 -9.79 -10.37
C LYS A 186 -16.89 -8.90 -9.25
N VAL A 187 -15.56 -8.83 -9.07
CA VAL A 187 -14.94 -7.91 -8.11
C VAL A 187 -15.20 -6.47 -8.56
N ASN A 188 -15.75 -5.64 -7.66
CA ASN A 188 -16.06 -4.25 -7.94
C ASN A 188 -14.87 -3.35 -7.61
N PHE A 189 -13.95 -3.16 -8.57
CA PHE A 189 -12.83 -2.24 -8.39
C PHE A 189 -13.27 -0.78 -8.58
N SER A 190 -12.91 0.09 -7.64
CA SER A 190 -13.19 1.53 -7.73
C SER A 190 -11.97 2.41 -7.97
N GLY A 191 -10.77 1.88 -7.84
CA GLY A 191 -9.57 2.67 -8.09
C GLY A 191 -8.26 1.92 -7.91
N ILE A 192 -7.19 2.61 -8.32
CA ILE A 192 -5.80 2.25 -8.10
C ILE A 192 -5.11 3.37 -7.33
N ALA A 193 -4.40 3.03 -6.25
CA ALA A 193 -3.49 3.92 -5.56
C ALA A 193 -2.07 3.70 -6.06
N ILE A 194 -1.32 4.79 -6.28
CA ILE A 194 0.08 4.74 -6.71
C ILE A 194 0.94 5.12 -5.51
N THR A 195 1.57 4.13 -4.90
CA THR A 195 2.30 4.29 -3.64
C THR A 195 3.77 4.66 -3.86
N GLY A 196 4.33 5.40 -2.92
CA GLY A 196 5.74 5.80 -2.94
C GLY A 196 6.38 5.64 -1.58
N TRP A 197 6.74 4.41 -1.22
CA TRP A 197 7.36 4.08 0.05
C TRP A 197 8.72 4.75 0.20
N SER A 198 9.09 5.10 1.42
CA SER A 198 10.37 5.78 1.69
C SER A 198 11.33 4.93 2.52
N ARG A 199 10.84 3.85 3.14
CA ARG A 199 11.61 2.87 3.93
C ARG A 199 10.86 1.54 3.88
N TYR A 200 11.59 0.44 4.06
CA TYR A 200 11.03 -0.91 4.21
C TYR A 200 10.64 -1.24 5.65
N ASP A 201 11.24 -0.54 6.62
CA ASP A 201 10.87 -0.59 8.04
C ASP A 201 11.17 0.79 8.62
N HIS A 202 10.44 1.16 9.68
CA HIS A 202 10.57 2.46 10.33
C HIS A 202 12.03 2.79 10.74
N MET A 203 12.82 1.76 11.09
CA MET A 203 14.19 1.88 11.58
C MET A 203 15.25 1.77 10.48
N LEU A 204 14.87 1.43 9.24
CA LEU A 204 15.80 1.33 8.11
C LEU A 204 16.06 2.67 7.44
N SER A 205 17.15 2.76 6.66
CA SER A 205 17.49 3.96 5.88
C SER A 205 16.42 4.32 4.84
N LEU A 206 16.43 5.58 4.39
CA LEU A 206 15.60 5.99 3.27
C LEU A 206 16.03 5.27 1.99
N CYS A 207 15.05 4.77 1.23
CA CYS A 207 15.21 4.29 -0.14
C CYS A 207 14.48 5.22 -1.12
N GLU A 208 14.93 5.21 -2.38
CA GLU A 208 14.26 5.82 -3.54
C GLU A 208 13.60 7.18 -3.23
N LEU A 209 14.45 8.21 -3.12
CA LEU A 209 13.99 9.55 -2.76
C LEU A 209 13.06 10.12 -3.85
N LEU A 210 12.04 10.88 -3.43
CA LEU A 210 11.07 11.45 -4.37
C LEU A 210 11.71 12.17 -5.57
N PRO A 211 12.77 13.01 -5.42
CA PRO A 211 13.39 13.66 -6.57
C PRO A 211 14.00 12.68 -7.58
N SER A 212 14.64 11.59 -7.13
CA SER A 212 15.20 10.59 -8.07
C SER A 212 14.11 9.71 -8.71
N SER A 213 12.93 9.64 -8.09
CA SER A 213 11.78 8.87 -8.57
C SER A 213 10.80 9.64 -9.45
N ILE A 214 11.00 10.94 -9.70
CA ILE A 214 10.12 11.75 -10.57
C ILE A 214 9.95 11.11 -11.97
N PRO A 215 11.02 10.64 -12.63
CA PRO A 215 10.86 9.91 -13.88
C PRO A 215 9.92 8.72 -13.74
N SER A 216 10.12 7.87 -12.72
CA SER A 216 9.29 6.68 -12.51
C SER A 216 7.81 7.05 -12.34
N LEU A 217 7.52 8.11 -11.57
CA LEU A 217 6.16 8.62 -11.41
C LEU A 217 5.53 9.02 -12.75
N ALA A 218 6.26 9.75 -13.60
CA ALA A 218 5.76 10.19 -14.91
C ALA A 218 5.42 9.01 -15.83
N TYR A 219 6.31 8.00 -15.87
CA TYR A 219 6.14 6.79 -16.68
C TYR A 219 5.00 5.89 -16.16
N VAL A 220 4.88 5.74 -14.84
CA VAL A 220 3.77 5.00 -14.21
C VAL A 220 2.41 5.67 -14.49
N LEU A 221 2.34 7.00 -14.38
CA LEU A 221 1.12 7.74 -14.68
C LEU A 221 0.72 7.59 -16.15
N GLN A 222 1.68 7.57 -17.09
CA GLN A 222 1.42 7.24 -18.49
C GLN A 222 0.76 5.86 -18.60
N THR A 223 1.37 4.82 -18.02
CA THR A 223 0.84 3.45 -18.13
C THR A 223 -0.60 3.37 -17.62
N ILE A 224 -0.90 4.00 -16.49
CA ILE A 224 -2.25 4.01 -15.90
C ILE A 224 -3.25 4.77 -16.79
N VAL A 225 -2.90 5.96 -17.26
CA VAL A 225 -3.80 6.81 -18.07
C VAL A 225 -4.15 6.15 -19.41
N PHE A 226 -3.21 5.44 -20.03
CA PHE A 226 -3.39 4.84 -21.35
C PHE A 226 -3.74 3.35 -21.31
N GLY A 227 -3.71 2.73 -20.14
CA GLY A 227 -4.01 1.30 -19.98
C GLY A 227 -2.88 0.35 -20.39
N HIS A 228 -1.75 0.87 -20.88
CA HIS A 228 -0.60 0.10 -21.36
C HIS A 228 0.66 0.96 -21.42
N ILE A 229 1.82 0.31 -21.51
CA ILE A 229 3.11 0.97 -21.74
C ILE A 229 3.16 1.47 -23.19
N ASP A 230 3.24 2.78 -23.37
CA ASP A 230 3.26 3.41 -24.69
C ASP A 230 4.65 3.99 -24.97
N ASN A 231 5.38 3.36 -25.89
CA ASN A 231 6.76 3.74 -26.19
C ASN A 231 6.88 5.14 -26.82
N GLU A 232 5.93 5.55 -27.65
CA GLU A 232 5.96 6.88 -28.29
C GLU A 232 5.77 7.99 -27.24
N LYS A 233 4.85 7.76 -26.30
CA LYS A 233 4.66 8.66 -25.16
C LYS A 233 5.85 8.63 -24.21
N ASN A 234 6.48 7.48 -24.02
CA ASN A 234 7.67 7.37 -23.19
C ASN A 234 8.83 8.21 -23.76
N VAL A 235 9.00 8.24 -25.08
CA VAL A 235 9.92 9.15 -25.77
C VAL A 235 9.53 10.60 -25.51
N THR A 236 8.26 10.96 -25.65
CA THR A 236 7.77 12.33 -25.43
C THR A 236 7.99 12.80 -23.98
N ILE A 237 7.68 11.96 -22.99
CA ILE A 237 7.93 12.22 -21.56
C ILE A 237 9.43 12.41 -21.32
N SER A 238 10.26 11.53 -21.88
CA SER A 238 11.72 11.61 -21.76
C SER A 238 12.23 12.96 -22.25
N THR A 239 11.93 13.33 -23.49
CA THR A 239 12.55 14.49 -24.15
C THR A 239 11.92 15.81 -23.74
N THR A 240 10.60 15.85 -23.56
CA THR A 240 9.86 17.11 -23.37
C THR A 240 9.63 17.44 -21.90
N LEU A 241 9.26 16.44 -21.09
CA LEU A 241 8.95 16.67 -19.67
C LEU A 241 10.20 16.56 -18.78
N LEU A 242 11.00 15.51 -18.99
CA LEU A 242 12.18 15.24 -18.17
C LEU A 242 13.46 15.88 -18.74
N GLY A 243 13.45 16.27 -20.01
CA GLY A 243 14.60 16.80 -20.75
C GLY A 243 15.77 15.84 -20.79
N CYS A 244 15.47 14.54 -20.90
CA CYS A 244 16.44 13.46 -20.97
C CYS A 244 16.86 13.18 -22.41
N ASN A 245 18.14 12.87 -22.62
CA ASN A 245 18.70 12.47 -23.92
C ASN A 245 18.25 11.07 -24.38
N GLN A 246 17.79 10.22 -23.46
CA GLN A 246 17.26 8.88 -23.71
C GLN A 246 16.31 8.46 -22.59
N ILE A 247 15.45 7.46 -22.84
CA ILE A 247 14.48 6.97 -21.85
C ILE A 247 15.24 6.29 -20.69
N PRO A 248 15.07 6.76 -19.44
CA PRO A 248 15.76 6.20 -18.28
C PRO A 248 15.04 4.97 -17.71
N LEU A 249 14.83 3.89 -18.47
CA LEU A 249 14.07 2.72 -17.96
C LEU A 249 14.69 2.06 -16.71
N TRP A 250 16.00 2.25 -16.48
CA TRP A 250 16.74 1.82 -15.27
C TRP A 250 16.31 0.42 -14.78
N GLU A 251 16.48 -0.61 -15.61
CA GLU A 251 15.97 -1.95 -15.29
C GLU A 251 16.80 -2.72 -14.25
N LYS A 252 18.05 -2.29 -14.03
CA LYS A 252 19.04 -2.84 -13.08
C LYS A 252 20.05 -1.72 -12.75
N PRO A 253 20.94 -1.87 -11.74
CA PRO A 253 22.04 -0.93 -11.54
C PRO A 253 23.02 -1.01 -12.73
N MET A 254 22.69 -0.31 -13.81
CA MET A 254 23.52 -0.16 -14.99
C MET A 254 24.41 1.04 -14.79
N PHE A 255 25.66 0.77 -14.43
CA PHE A 255 26.75 1.74 -14.34
C PHE A 255 27.25 2.25 -15.71
N THR A 256 26.52 2.01 -16.80
CA THR A 256 27.07 2.14 -18.17
C THR A 256 26.30 3.08 -19.10
N THR A 257 25.11 3.56 -18.74
CA THR A 257 24.34 4.48 -19.60
C THR A 257 24.31 5.88 -19.00
N PHE A 258 25.07 6.80 -19.61
CA PHE A 258 25.02 8.22 -19.27
C PHE A 258 23.69 8.82 -19.75
N VAL A 259 22.71 8.89 -18.84
CA VAL A 259 21.46 9.63 -19.08
C VAL A 259 21.65 11.05 -18.55
N SER A 260 21.60 12.05 -19.43
CA SER A 260 21.59 13.47 -19.05
C SER A 260 20.15 13.96 -19.09
N CYS A 261 19.67 14.56 -18.00
CA CYS A 261 18.30 15.03 -17.85
C CYS A 261 18.21 16.44 -17.25
N SER A 262 16.98 16.99 -17.17
CA SER A 262 16.71 18.34 -16.64
C SER A 262 15.74 18.40 -15.44
N PHE A 263 15.20 17.26 -14.97
CA PHE A 263 14.22 17.19 -13.88
C PHE A 263 14.81 17.44 -12.46
N PRO A 264 13.98 17.83 -11.46
CA PRO A 264 14.41 17.98 -10.06
C PRO A 264 14.94 16.67 -9.49
N GLY A 265 16.15 16.66 -8.94
CA GLY A 265 16.77 15.42 -8.43
C GLY A 265 17.73 14.75 -9.41
N LYS A 266 17.87 15.25 -10.64
CA LYS A 266 18.82 14.70 -11.64
C LYS A 266 20.24 14.47 -11.13
N LYS A 267 20.74 15.29 -10.18
CA LYS A 267 22.07 15.14 -9.59
C LYS A 267 22.24 13.84 -8.77
N HIS A 268 21.14 13.22 -8.35
CA HIS A 268 21.14 11.93 -7.65
C HIS A 268 21.17 10.76 -8.65
N CYS A 269 20.72 10.98 -9.88
CA CYS A 269 20.73 10.00 -10.96
C CYS A 269 22.03 10.06 -11.79
N LEU A 270 22.75 11.19 -11.70
CA LEU A 270 24.02 11.42 -12.37
C LEU A 270 25.16 11.02 -11.44
N PHE A 271 25.77 9.86 -11.69
CA PHE A 271 27.08 9.55 -11.15
C PHE A 271 28.04 10.65 -11.62
N LYS A 272 28.50 11.50 -10.70
CA LYS A 272 29.63 12.38 -10.94
C LYS A 272 30.87 11.51 -11.03
N ASN A 273 31.65 11.68 -12.10
CA ASN A 273 33.08 11.37 -12.08
C ASN A 273 33.75 12.11 -10.92
#